data_AF-A0A3D1BCV9-F1
#
_entry.id   AF-A0A3D1BCV9-F1
#
_cell.length_a   1.000
_cell.length_b   1.000
_cell.length_c   1.000
_cell.angle_alpha   90.00
_cell.angle_beta   90.00
_cell.angle_gamma   90.00
#
_symmetry.space_group_name_H-M   'P 1'
#
loop_
_entity.id
_entity.type
_entity.pdbx_description
1 polymer ?
#
loop_
_entity_poly.entity_id
_entity_poly.type
_entity_poly.pdbx_seq_one_letter_code
_entity_poly.pdbx_strand_id
1 'polypeptide(L)' 'MSTWNNKLVWVTGASSGIGKACAEAWARKGAKVVLSSR' A
#
# COMPACT_ATOMS: atom_id res chain seq x y z
N MET A 1 -9.79 -7.44 13.93
CA MET A 1 -9.74 -6.82 12.58
C MET A 1 -8.83 -5.63 12.63
N SER A 2 -7.95 -5.45 11.65
CA SER A 2 -7.15 -4.22 11.52
C SER A 2 -8.04 -3.04 11.12
N THR A 3 -7.68 -1.83 11.56
CA THR A 3 -8.38 -0.57 11.25
C THR A 3 -8.39 -0.21 9.75
N TRP A 4 -7.58 -0.92 8.96
CA TRP A 4 -7.34 -0.66 7.54
C TRP A 4 -8.16 -1.56 6.61
N ASN A 5 -8.90 -2.52 7.16
CA ASN A 5 -9.82 -3.32 6.37
C ASN A 5 -10.81 -2.43 5.63
N ASN A 6 -10.95 -2.68 4.32
CA ASN A 6 -11.82 -1.92 3.40
C ASN A 6 -11.46 -0.43 3.23
N LYS A 7 -10.27 0.01 3.68
CA LYS A 7 -9.71 1.33 3.36
C LYS A 7 -8.92 1.27 2.06
N LEU A 8 -8.97 2.35 1.28
CA LEU A 8 -8.19 2.51 0.06
C LEU A 8 -6.93 3.34 0.36
N VAL A 9 -5.76 2.86 -0.04
CA VAL A 9 -4.48 3.56 0.12
C VAL A 9 -3.79 3.65 -1.24
N TRP A 10 -3.42 4.85 -1.67
CA TRP A 10 -2.65 5.06 -2.90
C TRP A 10 -1.18 5.29 -2.56
N VAL A 11 -0.31 4.45 -3.09
CA VAL A 11 1.15 4.59 -2.97
C VAL A 11 1.74 4.97 -4.32
N THR A 12 2.39 6.13 -4.38
CA THR A 12 3.18 6.59 -5.54
C THR A 12 4.66 6.24 -5.37
N GLY A 13 5.40 6.13 -6.47
CA GLY A 13 6.78 5.64 -6.43
C GLY A 13 6.88 4.18 -5.95
N ALA A 14 5.86 3.37 -6.20
CA ALA A 14 5.69 2.05 -5.60
C ALA A 14 6.56 0.93 -6.21
N SER A 15 7.36 1.22 -7.24
CA SER A 15 8.12 0.21 -7.99
C SER A 15 9.32 -0.37 -7.23
N SER A 16 9.89 0.37 -6.28
CA SER A 16 11.06 -0.09 -5.53
C SER A 16 11.23 0.62 -4.18
N GLY A 17 12.24 0.19 -3.42
CA GLY A 17 12.67 0.83 -2.17
C GLY A 17 11.53 1.06 -1.17
N ILE A 18 11.47 2.28 -0.64
CA ILE A 18 10.51 2.67 0.40
C ILE A 18 9.07 2.57 -0.11
N GLY A 19 8.80 2.96 -1.35
CA GLY A 19 7.45 2.90 -1.93
C GLY A 19 6.91 1.46 -1.96
N LYS A 20 7.73 0.51 -2.41
CA LYS A 20 7.39 -0.92 -2.38
C LYS A 20 7.15 -1.41 -0.94
N ALA A 21 8.06 -1.10 -0.02
CA ALA A 21 7.94 -1.52 1.38
C ALA A 21 6.65 -0.97 2.05
N CYS A 22 6.29 0.28 1.75
CA CYS A 22 5.04 0.90 2.21
C CYS A 22 3.81 0.19 1.64
N ALA A 23 3.78 -0.10 0.34
CA ALA A 23 2.69 -0.81 -0.30
C ALA A 23 2.45 -2.19 0.34
N GLU A 24 3.53 -2.96 0.57
CA GLU A 24 3.45 -4.26 1.22
C GLU A 24 2.97 -4.16 2.67
N ALA A 25 3.43 -3.16 3.42
CA ALA A 25 3.00 -2.93 4.79
C ALA A 25 1.50 -2.61 4.88
N TRP A 26 0.97 -1.81 3.95
CA TRP A 26 -0.45 -1.50 3.88
C TRP A 26 -1.30 -2.69 3.45
N ALA A 27 -0.82 -3.48 2.49
CA ALA A 27 -1.48 -4.73 2.08
C ALA A 27 -1.58 -5.72 3.25
N ARG A 28 -0.50 -5.91 4.03
CA ARG A 28 -0.50 -6.76 5.24
C ARG A 28 -1.48 -6.29 6.31
N LYS A 29 -1.75 -4.99 6.37
CA LYS A 29 -2.77 -4.41 7.27
C LYS A 29 -4.20 -4.57 6.74
N GLY A 30 -4.41 -5.17 5.56
CA GLY A 30 -5.74 -5.42 4.98
C GLY A 30 -6.33 -4.24 4.20
N ALA A 31 -5.51 -3.22 3.90
CA ALA A 31 -5.92 -2.14 3.00
C ALA A 31 -6.00 -2.63 1.55
N LYS A 32 -6.90 -2.04 0.77
CA LYS A 32 -6.87 -2.10 -0.70
C LYS A 32 -5.85 -1.07 -1.18
N VAL A 33 -4.77 -1.54 -1.80
CA VAL A 33 -3.64 -0.67 -2.18
C VAL A 33 -3.66 -0.42 -3.69
N VAL A 34 -3.64 0.86 -4.09
CA VAL A 34 -3.43 1.30 -5.47
C VAL A 34 -1.97 1.71 -5.63
N LEU A 35 -1.30 1.24 -6.69
CA LEU A 35 0.12 1.47 -6.92
C LEU A 35 0.31 2.34 -8.17
N SER A 36 1.21 3.32 -8.09
CA SER A 36 1.66 4.09 -9.23
C SER A 36 3.18 4.27 -9.22
N SER A 37 3.79 4.17 -10.39
CA SER A 37 5.20 4.43 -10.65
C SER A 37 5.34 4.95 -12.09
N ARG A 38 6.49 5.58 -12.38
CA ARG A 38 6.99 5.69 -13.77
C ARG A 38 7.27 4.31 -14.35
#